data_AF-A0A085YM74-F1
#
_entry.id   AF-A0A085YM74-F1
#
_cell.length_a   1.000
_cell.length_b   1.000
_cell.length_c   1.000
_cell.angle_alpha   90.00
_cell.angle_beta   90.00
_cell.angle_gamma   90.00
#
_symmetry.space_group_name_H-M   'P 1'
#
loop_
_entity.id
_entity.type
_entity.pdbx_description
1 polymer ?
#
loop_
_entity_poly.entity_id
_entity_poly.type
_entity_poly.pdbx_seq_one_letter_code
_entity_poly.pdbx_strand_id
1 'polypeptide(L)'
;MDQKNLSELKSKTTEFILQTSTFKDILSTAATKIVALAKSAKSEADVVYAFDTVYLELLKNVLGLEFKPSKEESIDTVKMTANGRKSKKGRIDSRIGSVVIEFKHPSKLKSKAHVDDAISQTFEYLNGLNNKEQSTYFGFVTDGINAVSLRLEEALLRNSDEKPNLLKLSDCYTIY
;
A
#
# COMPACT_ATOMS: atom_id res chain seq x y z
N MET A 1 5.71 14.85 -31.73
CA MET A 1 6.76 14.44 -30.77
C MET A 1 6.69 12.93 -30.67
N ASP A 2 7.81 12.22 -30.81
CA ASP A 2 7.83 10.76 -30.71
C ASP A 2 7.34 10.30 -29.33
N GLN A 3 6.37 9.38 -29.32
CA GLN A 3 5.77 8.85 -28.09
C GLN A 3 6.80 8.13 -27.22
N LYS A 4 7.78 7.46 -27.85
CA LYS A 4 8.86 6.78 -27.12
C LYS A 4 9.72 7.79 -26.36
N ASN A 5 10.22 8.82 -27.04
CA ASN A 5 11.05 9.86 -26.43
C ASN A 5 10.29 10.61 -25.32
N LEU A 6 8.99 10.87 -25.50
CA LEU A 6 8.15 11.46 -24.45
C LEU A 6 8.03 10.55 -23.22
N SER A 7 7.85 9.25 -23.41
CA SER A 7 7.75 8.30 -22.30
C SER A 7 9.06 8.19 -21.51
N GLU A 8 10.20 8.18 -22.22
CA GLU A 8 11.53 8.11 -21.60
C GLU A 8 11.81 9.37 -20.78
N LEU A 9 11.50 10.55 -21.34
CA LEU A 9 11.67 11.82 -20.63
C LEU A 9 10.81 11.89 -19.37
N LYS A 10 9.54 11.47 -19.45
CA LYS A 10 8.65 11.39 -18.28
C LYS A 10 9.23 10.50 -17.19
N SER A 11 9.73 9.32 -17.55
CA SER A 11 10.36 8.40 -16.59
C SER A 11 11.54 9.05 -15.87
N LYS A 12 12.45 9.68 -16.62
CA LYS A 12 13.63 10.37 -16.06
C LYS A 12 13.25 11.53 -15.15
N THR A 13 12.24 12.32 -15.54
CA THR A 13 11.73 13.41 -14.71
C THR A 13 11.12 12.89 -13.41
N THR A 14 10.31 11.82 -13.46
CA THR A 14 9.75 11.21 -12.26
C THR A 14 10.84 10.70 -11.34
N GLU A 15 11.81 9.94 -11.85
CA GLU A 15 12.94 9.41 -11.06
C GLU A 15 13.72 10.54 -10.36
N PHE A 16 14.00 11.63 -11.08
CA PHE A 16 14.64 12.81 -10.50
C PHE A 16 13.81 13.43 -9.37
N ILE A 17 12.50 13.67 -9.60
CA ILE A 17 11.60 14.27 -8.60
C ILE A 17 11.58 13.43 -7.32
N LEU A 18 11.45 12.10 -7.46
CA LEU A 18 11.37 11.17 -6.32
C LEU A 18 12.61 11.24 -5.39
N GLN A 19 13.76 11.64 -5.92
CA GLN A 19 15.02 11.75 -5.17
C GLN A 19 15.22 13.11 -4.51
N THR A 20 14.41 14.12 -4.85
CA THR A 20 14.58 15.48 -4.30
C THR A 20 14.16 15.57 -2.84
N SER A 21 14.88 16.38 -2.05
CA SER A 21 14.47 16.72 -0.68
C SER A 21 13.10 17.40 -0.65
N THR A 22 12.81 18.27 -1.62
CA THR A 22 11.50 18.93 -1.74
C THR A 22 10.37 17.93 -1.87
N PHE A 23 10.55 16.86 -2.66
CA PHE A 23 9.54 15.82 -2.75
C PHE A 23 9.39 15.05 -1.43
N LYS A 24 10.49 14.76 -0.73
CA LYS A 24 10.45 14.17 0.62
C LYS A 24 9.69 15.06 1.61
N ASP A 25 9.86 16.38 1.56
CA ASP A 25 9.12 17.33 2.41
C ASP A 25 7.61 17.36 2.07
N ILE A 26 7.27 17.29 0.79
CA ILE A 26 5.88 17.19 0.33
C ILE A 26 5.25 15.87 0.83
N LEU A 27 5.96 14.75 0.73
CA LEU A 27 5.52 13.46 1.26
C LEU A 27 5.33 13.50 2.78
N SER A 28 6.25 14.12 3.52
CA SER A 28 6.14 14.29 4.97
C SER A 28 4.91 15.12 5.36
N THR A 29 4.65 16.19 4.60
CA THR A 29 3.45 17.03 4.77
C THR A 29 2.17 16.24 4.49
N ALA A 30 2.15 15.46 3.41
CA ALA A 30 1.03 14.60 3.06
C ALA A 30 0.77 13.54 4.14
N ALA A 31 1.81 12.84 4.61
CA ALA A 31 1.72 11.87 5.69
C ALA A 31 1.16 12.51 6.97
N THR A 32 1.62 13.70 7.35
CA THR A 32 1.13 14.43 8.52
C THR A 32 -0.36 14.76 8.40
N LYS A 33 -0.81 15.19 7.21
CA LYS A 33 -2.25 15.44 6.95
C LYS A 33 -3.08 14.17 7.06
N ILE A 34 -2.62 13.06 6.49
CA ILE A 34 -3.30 11.76 6.59
C ILE A 34 -3.41 11.34 8.06
N VAL A 35 -2.31 11.42 8.83
CA VAL A 35 -2.30 11.10 10.26
C VAL A 35 -3.30 11.95 11.03
N ALA A 36 -3.39 13.25 10.74
CA ALA A 36 -4.33 14.15 11.41
C ALA A 36 -5.79 13.74 11.15
N LEU A 37 -6.13 13.41 9.91
CA LEU A 37 -7.47 12.93 9.54
C LEU A 37 -7.78 11.56 10.18
N ALA A 38 -6.84 10.62 10.07
CA ALA A 38 -6.99 9.25 10.58
C ALA A 38 -7.18 9.17 12.10
N LYS A 39 -6.56 10.08 12.88
CA LYS A 39 -6.78 10.16 14.34
C LYS A 39 -8.24 10.40 14.74
N SER A 40 -9.02 11.03 13.86
CA SER A 40 -10.44 11.33 14.07
C SER A 40 -11.40 10.37 13.34
N ALA A 41 -10.85 9.37 12.65
CA ALA A 41 -11.63 8.39 11.90
C ALA A 41 -12.59 7.62 12.83
N LYS A 42 -13.84 7.49 12.39
CA LYS A 42 -14.88 6.69 13.07
C LYS A 42 -15.01 5.29 12.45
N SER A 43 -14.47 5.12 11.25
CA SER A 43 -14.54 3.90 10.46
C SER A 43 -13.28 3.72 9.61
N GLU A 44 -13.10 2.53 9.06
CA GLU A 44 -12.04 2.25 8.08
C GLU A 44 -12.22 3.07 6.80
N ALA A 45 -13.47 3.33 6.39
CA ALA A 45 -13.79 4.17 5.24
C ALA A 45 -13.31 5.61 5.41
N ASP A 46 -13.29 6.15 6.64
CA ASP A 46 -12.73 7.47 6.90
C ASP A 46 -11.20 7.50 6.71
N VAL A 47 -10.50 6.39 7.01
CA VAL A 47 -9.07 6.23 6.74
C VAL A 47 -8.82 6.19 5.24
N VAL A 48 -9.61 5.40 4.49
CA VAL A 48 -9.55 5.35 3.02
C VAL A 48 -9.76 6.75 2.44
N TYR A 49 -10.76 7.48 2.92
CA TYR A 49 -11.04 8.85 2.48
C TYR A 49 -9.87 9.81 2.73
N ALA A 50 -9.18 9.69 3.87
CA ALA A 50 -8.00 10.49 4.15
C ALA A 50 -6.88 10.25 3.13
N PHE A 51 -6.64 8.99 2.75
CA PHE A 51 -5.69 8.65 1.69
C PHE A 51 -6.15 9.16 0.33
N ASP A 52 -7.40 8.91 -0.06
CA ASP A 52 -7.91 9.35 -1.36
C ASP A 52 -7.80 10.87 -1.53
N THR A 53 -8.09 11.63 -0.48
CA THR A 53 -8.04 13.09 -0.52
C THR A 53 -6.60 13.58 -0.67
N VAL A 54 -5.67 13.06 0.13
CA VAL A 54 -4.32 13.62 0.22
C VAL A 54 -3.36 12.98 -0.78
N TYR A 55 -3.35 11.66 -0.88
CA TYR A 55 -2.40 10.91 -1.70
C TYR A 55 -2.71 11.02 -3.20
N LEU A 56 -3.98 10.94 -3.60
CA LEU A 56 -4.33 11.10 -5.02
C LEU A 56 -4.08 12.52 -5.51
N GLU A 57 -4.31 13.52 -4.65
CA GLU A 57 -3.96 14.91 -4.95
C GLU A 57 -2.46 15.07 -5.17
N LEU A 58 -1.62 14.42 -4.35
CA LEU A 58 -0.16 14.40 -4.52
C LEU A 58 0.24 13.74 -5.85
N LEU A 59 -0.28 12.55 -6.17
CA LEU A 59 0.03 11.86 -7.43
C LEU A 59 -0.33 12.70 -8.64
N LYS A 60 -1.51 13.33 -8.63
CA LYS A 60 -1.99 14.16 -9.73
C LYS A 60 -1.21 15.46 -9.86
N ASN A 61 -1.11 16.23 -8.78
CA ASN A 61 -0.62 17.60 -8.84
C ASN A 61 0.90 17.70 -8.83
N VAL A 62 1.61 16.73 -8.23
CA VAL A 62 3.07 16.74 -8.12
C VAL A 62 3.71 15.92 -9.23
N LEU A 63 3.20 14.71 -9.47
CA LEU A 63 3.80 13.80 -10.45
C LEU A 63 3.14 13.87 -11.83
N GLY A 64 2.01 14.59 -11.97
CA GLY A 64 1.24 14.61 -13.21
C GLY A 64 0.66 13.25 -13.57
N LEU A 65 0.51 12.37 -12.58
CA LEU A 65 0.07 11.00 -12.78
C LEU A 65 -1.43 10.91 -12.50
N GLU A 66 -2.21 10.70 -13.55
CA GLU A 66 -3.62 10.37 -13.42
C GLU A 66 -3.77 8.89 -13.08
N PHE A 67 -3.74 8.56 -11.80
CA PHE A 67 -4.06 7.22 -11.31
C PHE A 67 -5.45 7.19 -10.70
N LYS A 68 -6.21 6.16 -11.07
CA LYS A 68 -7.47 5.80 -10.42
C LYS A 68 -7.26 4.47 -9.72
N PRO A 69 -7.34 4.41 -8.38
CA PRO A 69 -7.25 3.15 -7.68
C PRO A 69 -8.39 2.21 -8.10
N SER A 70 -8.07 0.95 -8.34
CA SER A 70 -9.07 -0.11 -8.37
C SER A 70 -9.53 -0.35 -6.94
N LYS A 71 -10.81 -0.11 -6.66
CA LYS A 71 -11.41 -0.34 -5.34
C LYS A 71 -12.27 -1.58 -5.36
N GLU A 72 -12.34 -2.27 -4.22
CA GLU A 72 -13.16 -3.47 -4.02
C GLU A 72 -12.89 -4.56 -5.07
N GLU A 73 -11.64 -4.69 -5.51
CA GLU A 73 -11.28 -5.63 -6.56
C GLU A 73 -11.37 -7.07 -6.04
N SER A 74 -12.17 -7.89 -6.72
CA SER A 74 -12.31 -9.30 -6.39
C SER A 74 -11.11 -10.09 -6.92
N ILE A 75 -10.40 -10.75 -6.01
CA ILE A 75 -9.24 -11.59 -6.33
C ILE A 75 -9.46 -13.00 -5.80
N ASP A 76 -9.12 -14.00 -6.62
CA ASP A 76 -9.09 -15.38 -6.14
C ASP A 76 -7.87 -15.52 -5.24
N THR A 77 -8.11 -15.71 -3.95
CA THR A 77 -7.06 -16.00 -2.98
C THR A 77 -6.96 -17.50 -2.78
N VAL A 78 -5.73 -18.00 -2.66
CA VAL A 78 -5.47 -19.39 -2.32
C VAL A 78 -4.90 -19.41 -0.92
N LYS A 79 -5.66 -19.96 0.02
CA LYS A 79 -5.19 -20.17 1.40
C LYS A 79 -4.83 -21.64 1.60
N MET A 80 -3.65 -21.88 2.17
CA MET A 80 -3.25 -23.21 2.59
C MET A 80 -3.87 -23.51 3.96
N THR A 81 -4.61 -24.61 4.06
CA THR A 81 -5.26 -25.04 5.31
C THR A 81 -4.77 -26.44 5.69
N ALA A 82 -5.06 -26.88 6.92
CA ALA A 82 -4.76 -28.24 7.36
C ALA A 82 -5.36 -29.33 6.46
N ASN A 83 -6.43 -29.01 5.71
CA ASN A 83 -7.14 -29.93 4.82
C ASN A 83 -6.82 -29.69 3.32
N GLY A 84 -5.73 -28.98 3.01
CA GLY A 84 -5.30 -28.68 1.64
C GLY A 84 -5.55 -27.23 1.21
N ARG A 85 -5.40 -26.98 -0.10
CA ARG A 85 -5.59 -25.65 -0.71
C ARG A 85 -7.08 -25.33 -0.82
N LYS A 86 -7.49 -24.18 -0.29
CA LYS A 86 -8.85 -23.68 -0.43
C LYS A 86 -8.84 -22.34 -1.15
N SER A 87 -9.52 -22.29 -2.29
CA SER A 87 -9.77 -21.04 -3.00
C SER A 87 -10.90 -20.28 -2.30
N LYS A 88 -10.69 -19.00 -2.06
CA LYS A 88 -11.72 -18.07 -1.56
C LYS A 88 -11.67 -16.81 -2.42
N LYS A 89 -12.80 -16.12 -2.56
CA LYS A 89 -12.80 -14.76 -3.11
C LYS A 89 -12.41 -13.79 -1.99
N GLY A 90 -11.28 -13.12 -2.18
CA GLY A 90 -10.85 -11.97 -1.40
C GLY A 90 -11.27 -10.67 -2.06
N ARG A 91 -11.26 -9.57 -1.29
CA ARG A 91 -11.57 -8.23 -1.79
C ARG A 91 -10.44 -7.28 -1.39
N ILE A 92 -9.75 -6.74 -2.39
CA ILE A 92 -8.71 -5.74 -2.18
C ILE A 92 -9.40 -4.39 -1.95
N ASP A 93 -9.05 -3.70 -0.86
CA ASP A 93 -9.62 -2.38 -0.56
C ASP A 93 -9.22 -1.35 -1.62
N SER A 94 -7.93 -1.28 -1.94
CA SER A 94 -7.38 -0.37 -2.94
C SER A 94 -6.13 -0.94 -3.61
N ARG A 95 -6.03 -0.77 -4.94
CA ARG A 95 -4.84 -1.14 -5.72
C ARG A 95 -4.47 -0.02 -6.70
N ILE A 96 -3.18 0.31 -6.77
CA ILE A 96 -2.60 1.28 -7.70
C ILE A 96 -1.42 0.61 -8.40
N GLY A 97 -1.61 0.21 -9.66
CA GLY A 97 -0.60 -0.55 -10.39
C GLY A 97 -0.26 -1.85 -9.65
N SER A 98 1.00 -2.05 -9.29
CA SER A 98 1.46 -3.22 -8.54
C SER A 98 1.43 -3.04 -7.00
N VAL A 99 0.92 -1.91 -6.51
CA VAL A 99 0.78 -1.63 -5.08
C VAL A 99 -0.64 -1.97 -4.63
N VAL A 100 -0.75 -2.82 -3.62
CA VAL A 100 -1.99 -3.14 -2.90
C VAL A 100 -1.95 -2.45 -1.55
N ILE A 101 -3.04 -1.76 -1.20
CA ILE A 101 -3.20 -1.09 0.09
C ILE A 101 -4.35 -1.77 0.84
N GLU A 102 -4.05 -2.28 2.03
CA GLU A 102 -5.02 -2.83 2.98
C GLU A 102 -5.22 -1.83 4.12
N PHE A 103 -6.47 -1.39 4.30
CA PHE A 103 -6.79 -0.42 5.34
C PHE A 103 -7.28 -1.13 6.60
N LYS A 104 -7.02 -0.50 7.74
CA LYS A 104 -7.58 -0.88 9.03
C LYS A 104 -8.05 0.35 9.78
N HIS A 105 -9.04 0.19 10.63
CA HIS A 105 -9.37 1.22 11.61
C HIS A 105 -8.19 1.40 12.63
N PRO A 106 -7.88 2.63 13.10
CA PRO A 106 -6.78 2.89 14.05
C PRO A 106 -6.83 2.07 15.35
N SER A 107 -8.03 1.65 15.77
CA SER A 107 -8.18 0.78 16.95
C SER A 107 -7.80 -0.68 16.70
N LYS A 108 -7.65 -1.11 15.43
CA LYS A 108 -7.47 -2.50 15.04
C LYS A 108 -6.01 -2.84 14.74
N LEU A 109 -5.20 -1.93 14.22
CA LEU A 109 -3.78 -2.21 13.89
C LEU A 109 -2.84 -1.96 15.08
N LYS A 110 -3.09 -2.61 16.22
CA LYS A 110 -2.35 -2.40 17.48
C LYS A 110 -1.66 -3.64 18.03
N SER A 111 -2.35 -4.78 18.00
CA SER A 111 -1.81 -6.04 18.52
C SER A 111 -1.04 -6.79 17.43
N LYS A 112 -0.02 -7.55 17.82
CA LYS A 112 0.74 -8.41 16.90
C LYS A 112 -0.20 -9.30 16.07
N ALA A 113 -1.19 -9.93 16.71
CA ALA A 113 -2.15 -10.79 16.04
C ALA A 113 -2.92 -10.05 14.92
N HIS A 114 -3.46 -8.86 15.19
CA HIS A 114 -4.20 -8.12 14.16
C HIS A 114 -3.28 -7.64 13.02
N VAL A 115 -2.04 -7.26 13.33
CA VAL A 115 -1.06 -6.87 12.31
C VAL A 115 -0.69 -8.09 11.45
N ASP A 116 -0.44 -9.25 12.07
CA ASP A 116 -0.11 -10.48 11.37
C ASP A 116 -1.28 -10.97 10.49
N ASP A 117 -2.52 -10.86 10.96
CA ASP A 117 -3.72 -11.16 10.18
C ASP A 117 -3.82 -10.25 8.94
N ALA A 118 -3.63 -8.95 9.11
CA ALA A 118 -3.69 -7.98 8.00
C ALA A 118 -2.55 -8.21 6.99
N ILE A 119 -1.35 -8.54 7.45
CA ILE A 119 -0.23 -8.89 6.58
C ILE A 119 -0.51 -10.20 5.83
N SER A 120 -1.01 -11.23 6.52
CA SER A 120 -1.37 -12.51 5.89
C SER A 120 -2.43 -12.31 4.81
N GLN A 121 -3.47 -11.53 5.10
CA GLN A 121 -4.50 -11.16 4.14
C GLN A 121 -3.92 -10.43 2.92
N THR A 122 -3.00 -9.49 3.16
CA THR A 122 -2.35 -8.75 2.07
C THR A 122 -1.50 -9.68 1.20
N PHE A 123 -0.72 -10.59 1.79
CA PHE A 123 0.04 -11.59 1.03
C PHE A 123 -0.84 -12.54 0.23
N GLU A 124 -2.02 -12.91 0.74
CA GLU A 124 -2.99 -13.69 -0.03
C GLU A 124 -3.41 -12.93 -1.31
N TYR A 125 -3.56 -11.60 -1.25
CA TYR A 125 -3.85 -10.77 -2.42
C TYR A 125 -2.66 -10.68 -3.38
N LEU A 126 -1.46 -10.41 -2.88
CA LEU A 126 -0.25 -10.31 -3.72
C LEU A 126 0.00 -11.62 -4.48
N ASN A 127 -0.17 -12.77 -3.81
CA ASN A 127 -0.06 -14.08 -4.45
C ASN A 127 -1.16 -14.31 -5.49
N GLY A 128 -2.40 -13.96 -5.18
CA GLY A 128 -3.52 -14.07 -6.11
C GLY A 128 -3.29 -13.26 -7.39
N LEU A 129 -2.76 -12.04 -7.26
CA LEU A 129 -2.40 -11.18 -8.38
C LEU A 129 -1.24 -11.77 -9.20
N ASN A 130 -0.17 -12.22 -8.53
CA ASN A 130 0.99 -12.81 -9.19
C ASN A 130 0.69 -14.10 -9.95
N ASN A 131 -0.31 -14.87 -9.48
CA ASN A 131 -0.81 -16.04 -10.19
C ASN A 131 -1.55 -15.68 -11.48
N LYS A 132 -2.19 -14.51 -11.55
CA LYS A 132 -2.87 -14.01 -12.76
C LYS A 132 -1.87 -13.39 -13.73
N GLU A 133 -0.94 -12.59 -13.22
CA GLU A 133 0.05 -11.87 -14.00
C GLU A 133 1.36 -11.81 -13.19
N GLN A 134 2.41 -12.48 -13.67
CA GLN A 134 3.69 -12.49 -12.97
C GLN A 134 4.31 -11.10 -12.99
N SER A 135 4.52 -10.52 -11.80
CA SER A 135 5.08 -9.18 -11.64
C SER A 135 5.61 -8.95 -10.24
N THR A 136 6.32 -7.84 -10.03
CA THR A 136 6.73 -7.40 -8.70
C THR A 136 5.57 -6.67 -8.03
N TYR A 137 5.01 -7.26 -6.98
CA TYR A 137 3.92 -6.68 -6.20
C TYR A 137 4.36 -6.22 -4.81
N PHE A 138 3.78 -5.11 -4.37
CA PHE A 138 4.00 -4.48 -3.08
C PHE A 138 2.71 -4.41 -2.28
N GLY A 139 2.78 -4.70 -0.99
CA GLY A 139 1.69 -4.53 -0.04
C GLY A 139 1.97 -3.35 0.89
N PHE A 140 0.91 -2.63 1.24
CA PHE A 140 0.95 -1.58 2.24
C PHE A 140 -0.23 -1.76 3.20
N VAL A 141 0.06 -2.13 4.44
CA VAL A 141 -0.96 -2.25 5.49
C VAL A 141 -0.92 -1.00 6.33
N THR A 142 -2.04 -0.30 6.51
CA THR A 142 -2.05 0.93 7.29
C THR A 142 -3.38 1.19 7.99
N ASP A 143 -3.30 1.87 9.13
CA ASP A 143 -4.44 2.48 9.80
C ASP A 143 -4.48 4.01 9.66
N GLY A 144 -3.65 4.57 8.77
CA GLY A 144 -3.44 6.00 8.57
C GLY A 144 -2.55 6.67 9.61
N ILE A 145 -2.10 5.95 10.63
CA ILE A 145 -1.13 6.44 11.63
C ILE A 145 0.14 5.62 11.58
N ASN A 146 -0.03 4.30 11.50
CA ASN A 146 1.00 3.30 11.45
C ASN A 146 0.93 2.56 10.10
N ALA A 147 2.06 2.03 9.67
CA ALA A 147 2.16 1.32 8.42
C ALA A 147 3.18 0.18 8.44
N VAL A 148 2.94 -0.82 7.59
CA VAL A 148 3.88 -1.88 7.24
C VAL A 148 3.94 -1.97 5.72
N SER A 149 5.14 -1.87 5.15
CA SER A 149 5.39 -2.19 3.74
C SER A 149 5.79 -3.65 3.61
N LEU A 150 5.33 -4.29 2.53
CA LEU A 150 5.55 -5.69 2.23
C LEU A 150 6.00 -5.83 0.78
N ARG A 151 6.97 -6.73 0.53
CA ARG A 151 7.30 -7.21 -0.81
C ARG A 151 6.84 -8.65 -0.93
N LEU A 152 6.25 -9.03 -2.06
CA LEU A 152 5.82 -10.41 -2.27
C LEU A 152 6.95 -11.43 -2.01
N GLU A 153 8.18 -11.09 -2.38
CA GLU A 153 9.38 -11.91 -2.17
C GLU A 153 9.69 -12.18 -0.67
N GLU A 154 9.28 -11.29 0.23
CA GLU A 154 9.47 -11.44 1.68
C GLU A 154 8.50 -12.45 2.29
N ALA A 155 7.44 -12.82 1.57
CA ALA A 155 6.41 -13.75 2.07
C ALA A 155 6.99 -15.10 2.49
N LEU A 156 8.06 -15.56 1.81
CA LEU A 156 8.71 -16.84 2.07
C LEU A 156 9.78 -16.76 3.18
N LEU A 157 10.23 -15.56 3.53
CA LEU A 157 11.32 -15.33 4.47
C LEU A 157 10.83 -15.00 5.88
N ARG A 158 9.53 -14.72 6.03
CA ARG A 158 8.97 -14.22 7.29
C ARG A 158 8.71 -15.33 8.30
N ASN A 159 9.38 -15.28 9.45
CA ASN A 159 9.05 -16.08 10.62
C ASN A 159 7.88 -15.44 11.39
N SER A 160 6.86 -16.22 11.72
CA SER A 160 5.67 -15.75 12.45
C SER A 160 5.97 -15.21 13.84
N ASP A 161 7.10 -15.60 14.43
CA ASP A 161 7.50 -15.18 15.78
C ASP A 161 8.11 -13.78 15.81
N GLU A 162 8.56 -13.26 14.66
CA GLU A 162 9.13 -11.92 14.56
C GLU A 162 8.04 -10.85 14.63
N LYS A 163 8.27 -9.78 15.40
CA LYS A 163 7.34 -8.66 15.45
C LYS A 163 7.41 -7.90 14.12
N PRO A 164 6.27 -7.66 13.43
CA PRO A 164 6.28 -6.82 12.24
C PRO A 164 6.86 -5.44 12.56
N ASN A 165 7.70 -4.92 11.67
CA ASN A 165 8.26 -3.58 11.76
C ASN A 165 7.16 -2.55 11.44
N LEU A 166 6.34 -2.25 12.44
CA LEU A 166 5.29 -1.26 12.36
C LEU A 166 5.90 0.13 12.51
N LEU A 167 5.92 0.87 11.41
CA LEU A 167 6.47 2.21 11.33
C LEU A 167 5.38 3.24 11.55
N LYS A 168 5.74 4.44 12.02
CA LYS A 168 4.83 5.59 11.90
C LYS A 168 4.77 6.02 10.45
N LEU A 169 3.57 6.33 9.96
CA LEU A 169 3.39 6.82 8.60
C LEU A 169 4.20 8.10 8.36
N SER A 170 4.33 8.93 9.41
CA SER A 170 5.18 10.13 9.44
C SER A 170 6.68 9.86 9.36
N ASP A 171 7.11 8.59 9.38
CA ASP A 171 8.52 8.21 9.39
C ASP A 171 8.82 7.32 8.16
N CYS A 172 7.82 7.00 7.34
CA CYS A 172 7.94 6.13 6.17
C CYS A 172 8.70 6.77 4.99
N TYR A 173 8.91 8.09 4.96
CA TYR A 173 9.71 8.76 3.91
C TYR A 173 11.23 8.68 4.14
N THR A 174 11.66 8.16 5.29
CA THR A 174 13.08 8.04 5.68
C THR A 174 13.75 6.75 5.19
N ILE A 175 13.03 5.88 4.46
CA ILE A 175 13.45 4.50 4.12
C ILE A 175 13.89 4.37 2.64
N TYR A 176 14.32 5.48 2.03
CA TYR A 176 14.93 5.49 0.69
C TYR A 176 16.18 6.38 0.65
#